data_AF-A0A232FL82-F1
#
_entry.id   AF-A0A232FL82-F1
#
_cell.length_a   1.000
_cell.length_b   1.000
_cell.length_c   1.000
_cell.angle_alpha   90.00
_cell.angle_beta   90.00
_cell.angle_gamma   90.00
#
_symmetry.space_group_name_H-M   'P 1'
#
loop_
_entity.id
_entity.type
_entity.pdbx_description
1 polymer ?
#
loop_
_entity_poly.entity_id
_entity_poly.type
_entity_poly.pdbx_seq_one_letter_code
_entity_poly.pdbx_strand_id
1 'polypeptide(L)'
;METETLPRPEENHTQSDFIQKELNFDVDPDDPLTKASLSDHPVNEWMDILGNGQLRKKVLKAGKENSRPNRSDVCVLKFTGRLEDGTIVEEEEDIKIQLGDMEVIQGLDLAVALMDLEEEAEVETASRFAYGSLGRKATASFPEIRPDAKITYNIVLKSIEFEPDIDELEYSERQKIGNKKRERGNWWFARDECTLAIHCYRRALEYLSPSNDDVMAEKIPEKKVIEPTDAELQALLEDALKVHNNLAAAQLKCEAYDAALKSVENVLRCQPRNVKALFRKGKILHYKGEHAEACATLSQASKIEPDNKAILQELSILKKKTAKDARYEKNLYRKMLGATPDNKQNNVGTASSNKKTPAKLTWSLAGGTLVAVAGWIAYRFAS
;
A
#
# COMPACT_ATOMS: atom_id res chain seq x y z
N MET A 1 -55.24 29.18 -22.69
CA MET A 1 -54.12 28.20 -22.63
C MET A 1 -52.86 29.03 -22.81
N GLU A 2 -52.36 29.52 -21.67
CA GLU A 2 -51.15 30.32 -21.61
C GLU A 2 -49.95 29.38 -21.75
N THR A 3 -49.07 29.71 -22.68
CA THR A 3 -47.79 29.03 -22.90
C THR A 3 -46.83 29.43 -21.79
N GLU A 4 -46.55 28.52 -20.86
CA GLU A 4 -45.46 28.66 -19.89
C GLU A 4 -44.13 28.80 -20.63
N THR A 5 -43.51 29.96 -20.47
CA THR A 5 -42.16 30.25 -20.93
C THR A 5 -41.20 29.77 -19.86
N LEU A 6 -40.30 28.85 -20.23
CA LEU A 6 -39.21 28.41 -19.36
C LEU A 6 -38.34 29.62 -18.97
N PRO A 7 -37.97 29.79 -17.69
CA PRO A 7 -37.17 30.92 -17.24
C PRO A 7 -35.74 30.83 -17.82
N ARG A 8 -35.17 31.99 -18.15
CA ARG A 8 -33.75 32.10 -18.56
C ARG A 8 -32.85 31.76 -17.37
N PRO A 9 -31.65 31.19 -17.60
CA PRO A 9 -30.70 30.95 -16.52
C PRO A 9 -30.21 32.31 -16.00
N GLU A 10 -30.43 32.58 -14.71
CA GLU A 10 -29.79 33.69 -14.02
C GLU A 10 -28.29 33.40 -13.85
N GLU A 11 -27.47 34.40 -14.13
CA GLU A 11 -26.02 34.36 -14.02
C GLU A 11 -25.60 34.26 -12.53
N ASN A 12 -24.72 33.32 -12.20
CA ASN A 12 -24.10 33.06 -10.89
C ASN A 12 -24.88 32.18 -9.89
N HIS A 13 -25.13 30.92 -10.24
CA HIS A 13 -25.45 29.90 -9.24
C HIS A 13 -24.20 29.09 -8.91
N THR A 14 -23.69 29.24 -7.68
CA THR A 14 -22.55 28.46 -7.20
C THR A 14 -22.97 27.02 -6.89
N GLN A 15 -22.02 26.08 -6.82
CA GLN A 15 -22.32 24.69 -6.42
C GLN A 15 -22.95 24.62 -5.01
N SER A 16 -22.57 25.55 -4.13
CA SER A 16 -23.23 25.79 -2.84
C SER A 16 -24.69 26.19 -2.98
N ASP A 17 -25.04 27.06 -3.94
CA ASP A 17 -26.42 27.44 -4.18
C ASP A 17 -27.28 26.25 -4.63
N PHE A 18 -26.75 25.38 -5.48
CA PHE A 18 -27.45 24.17 -5.93
C PHE A 18 -27.69 23.19 -4.78
N ILE A 19 -26.66 22.88 -3.99
CA ILE A 19 -26.79 21.94 -2.87
C ILE A 19 -27.74 22.46 -1.80
N GLN A 20 -27.70 23.76 -1.51
CA GLN A 20 -28.53 24.36 -0.48
C GLN A 20 -29.98 24.55 -0.95
N LYS A 21 -30.20 24.98 -2.20
CA LYS A 21 -31.55 25.30 -2.72
C LYS A 21 -32.27 24.10 -3.33
N GLU A 22 -31.56 23.20 -4.01
CA GLU A 22 -32.18 22.05 -4.69
C GLU A 22 -32.10 20.75 -3.89
N LEU A 23 -30.97 20.50 -3.20
CA LEU A 23 -30.79 19.26 -2.42
C LEU A 23 -31.15 19.40 -0.94
N ASN A 24 -31.45 20.62 -0.46
CA ASN A 24 -31.88 20.94 0.90
C ASN A 24 -30.96 20.38 2.00
N PHE A 25 -29.66 20.29 1.70
CA PHE A 25 -28.62 20.00 2.68
C PHE A 25 -28.09 21.33 3.23
N ASP A 26 -28.06 21.46 4.56
CA ASP A 26 -27.55 22.64 5.24
C ASP A 26 -26.01 22.56 5.27
N VAL A 27 -25.37 23.06 4.22
CA VAL A 27 -23.92 23.10 4.11
C VAL A 27 -23.46 24.54 4.36
N ASP A 28 -22.61 24.73 5.38
CA ASP A 28 -22.03 26.04 5.70
C ASP A 28 -21.00 26.44 4.62
N PRO A 29 -21.29 27.44 3.76
CA PRO A 29 -20.40 27.84 2.68
C PRO A 29 -19.10 28.51 3.20
N ASP A 30 -19.07 28.93 4.46
CA ASP A 30 -17.90 29.51 5.11
C ASP A 30 -17.04 28.46 5.85
N ASP A 31 -17.50 27.22 5.96
CA ASP A 31 -16.67 26.11 6.46
C ASP A 31 -15.48 25.88 5.50
N PRO A 32 -14.23 25.80 5.99
CA PRO A 32 -13.05 25.69 5.14
C PRO A 32 -13.06 24.47 4.20
N LEU A 33 -13.66 23.35 4.63
CA LEU A 33 -13.74 22.11 3.86
C LEU A 33 -14.81 22.23 2.76
N THR A 34 -15.95 22.80 3.12
CA THR A 34 -17.04 23.14 2.19
C THR A 34 -16.58 24.17 1.15
N LYS A 35 -15.91 25.23 1.57
CA LYS A 35 -15.45 26.32 0.69
C LYS A 35 -14.44 25.82 -0.35
N ALA A 36 -13.50 24.95 0.05
CA ALA A 36 -12.60 24.29 -0.90
C ALA A 36 -13.34 23.36 -1.89
N SER A 37 -14.46 22.78 -1.46
CA SER A 37 -15.26 21.87 -2.29
C SER A 37 -16.22 22.61 -3.23
N LEU A 38 -16.76 23.77 -2.83
CA LEU A 38 -17.89 24.44 -3.48
C LEU A 38 -17.57 25.79 -4.13
N SER A 39 -16.40 26.39 -3.87
CA SER A 39 -16.02 27.65 -4.51
C SER A 39 -15.19 27.42 -5.77
N ASP A 40 -15.57 28.09 -6.84
CA ASP A 40 -14.68 28.41 -7.95
C ASP A 40 -13.60 29.32 -7.39
N HIS A 41 -12.42 28.76 -7.19
CA HIS A 41 -11.32 29.53 -6.62
C HIS A 41 -10.94 30.67 -7.58
N PRO A 42 -10.78 31.90 -7.05
CA PRO A 42 -10.49 33.05 -7.88
C PRO A 42 -9.24 32.81 -8.73
N VAL A 43 -9.32 33.17 -10.01
CA VAL A 43 -8.18 33.08 -10.92
C VAL A 43 -7.05 33.94 -10.36
N ASN A 44 -5.82 33.41 -10.41
CA ASN A 44 -4.60 33.99 -9.88
C ASN A 44 -4.46 34.06 -8.36
N GLU A 45 -5.31 33.38 -7.59
CA GLU A 45 -5.13 33.23 -6.14
C GLU A 45 -4.61 31.85 -5.75
N TRP A 46 -3.78 31.80 -4.71
CA TRP A 46 -3.26 30.55 -4.17
C TRP A 46 -4.28 29.90 -3.23
N MET A 47 -4.68 28.69 -3.56
CA MET A 47 -5.39 27.76 -2.69
C MET A 47 -4.38 26.84 -2.01
N ASP A 48 -4.44 26.75 -0.68
CA ASP A 48 -3.71 25.76 0.10
C ASP A 48 -4.59 24.50 0.28
N ILE A 49 -4.33 23.47 -0.53
CA ILE A 49 -5.18 22.27 -0.64
C ILE A 49 -5.30 21.53 0.69
N LEU A 50 -4.24 21.55 1.51
CA LEU A 50 -4.17 20.79 2.76
C LEU A 50 -4.16 21.68 4.01
N GLY A 51 -4.22 23.01 3.84
CA GLY A 51 -4.16 23.98 4.93
C GLY A 51 -2.82 24.06 5.67
N ASN A 52 -1.76 23.47 5.13
CA ASN A 52 -0.42 23.41 5.75
C ASN A 52 0.70 24.02 4.88
N GLY A 53 0.34 24.61 3.75
CA GLY A 53 1.23 25.27 2.79
C GLY A 53 2.13 24.33 2.00
N GLN A 54 1.99 23.02 2.14
CA GLN A 54 2.85 22.02 1.48
C GLN A 54 2.32 21.56 0.12
N LEU A 55 1.07 21.85 -0.19
CA LEU A 55 0.47 21.61 -1.50
C LEU A 55 -0.46 22.77 -1.83
N ARG A 56 -0.08 23.57 -2.83
CA ARG A 56 -0.83 24.76 -3.22
C ARG A 56 -1.17 24.72 -4.70
N LYS A 57 -2.36 25.19 -5.05
CA LYS A 57 -2.83 25.30 -6.43
C LYS A 57 -3.22 26.75 -6.70
N LYS A 58 -2.89 27.27 -7.87
CA LYS A 58 -3.31 28.56 -8.38
C LYS A 58 -3.88 28.40 -9.77
N VAL A 59 -5.13 28.79 -9.96
CA VAL A 59 -5.78 28.76 -11.28
C VAL A 59 -5.18 29.87 -12.14
N LEU A 60 -4.61 29.52 -13.29
CA LEU A 60 -4.07 30.48 -14.27
C LEU A 60 -5.12 30.82 -15.33
N LYS A 61 -5.87 29.81 -15.77
CA LYS A 61 -7.01 29.93 -16.68
C LYS A 61 -8.14 29.03 -16.17
N ALA A 62 -9.31 29.61 -15.92
CA ALA A 62 -10.48 28.86 -15.51
C ALA A 62 -10.90 27.85 -16.59
N GLY A 63 -11.33 26.67 -16.13
CA GLY A 63 -11.93 25.64 -16.96
C GLY A 63 -13.43 25.87 -17.16
N LYS A 64 -14.14 24.81 -17.57
CA LYS A 64 -15.60 24.78 -17.65
C LYS A 64 -16.18 24.55 -16.26
N GLU A 65 -17.06 25.43 -15.81
CA GLU A 65 -17.68 25.31 -14.48
C GLU A 65 -18.38 23.95 -14.29
N ASN A 66 -18.35 23.43 -13.06
CA ASN A 66 -19.01 22.19 -12.65
C ASN A 66 -18.60 20.96 -13.47
N SER A 67 -17.33 20.86 -13.86
CA SER A 67 -16.83 19.76 -14.70
C SER A 67 -15.70 18.97 -14.05
N ARG A 68 -15.48 19.15 -12.74
CA ARG A 68 -14.44 18.43 -11.99
C ARG A 68 -14.58 16.91 -12.12
N PRO A 69 -13.46 16.17 -12.29
CA PRO A 69 -13.48 14.72 -12.39
C PRO A 69 -13.83 14.06 -11.05
N ASN A 70 -14.52 12.92 -11.12
CA ASN A 70 -14.71 12.05 -9.96
C ASN A 70 -13.51 11.12 -9.78
N ARG A 71 -13.38 10.55 -8.58
CA ARG A 71 -12.42 9.48 -8.35
C ARG A 71 -12.65 8.34 -9.35
N SER A 72 -11.55 7.78 -9.86
CA SER A 72 -11.47 6.76 -10.90
C SER A 72 -11.78 7.21 -12.34
N ASP A 73 -12.29 8.43 -12.54
CA ASP A 73 -12.43 8.98 -13.89
C ASP A 73 -11.06 9.06 -14.56
N VAL A 74 -11.08 8.87 -15.87
CA VAL A 74 -9.88 8.88 -16.68
C VAL A 74 -9.62 10.30 -17.18
N CYS A 75 -8.53 10.89 -16.68
CA CYS A 75 -8.12 12.24 -17.01
C CYS A 75 -6.96 12.23 -18.00
N VAL A 76 -7.01 13.08 -19.02
CA VAL A 76 -5.85 13.37 -19.89
C VAL A 76 -5.25 14.69 -19.46
N LEU A 77 -3.96 14.66 -19.14
CA LEU A 77 -3.24 15.80 -18.61
C LEU A 77 -2.11 16.22 -19.55
N LYS A 78 -1.86 17.53 -19.58
CA LYS A 78 -0.58 18.10 -19.98
C LYS A 78 0.07 18.69 -18.74
N PHE A 79 1.33 18.42 -18.47
CA PHE A 79 2.04 19.14 -17.42
C PHE A 79 3.52 19.31 -17.69
N THR A 80 4.10 20.33 -17.07
CA THR A 80 5.55 20.56 -17.00
C THR A 80 5.95 20.83 -15.55
N GLY A 81 6.83 19.99 -15.00
CA GLY A 81 7.38 20.13 -13.66
C GLY A 81 8.74 20.83 -13.66
N ARG A 82 8.91 21.83 -12.81
CA ARG A 82 10.13 22.64 -12.68
C ARG A 82 10.62 22.68 -11.24
N LEU A 83 11.94 22.72 -11.07
CA LEU A 83 12.59 23.04 -9.80
C LEU A 83 12.53 24.55 -9.52
N GLU A 84 12.89 24.94 -8.29
CA GLU A 84 12.94 26.34 -7.86
C GLU A 84 13.88 27.22 -8.71
N ASP A 85 14.89 26.62 -9.34
CA ASP A 85 15.82 27.31 -10.26
C ASP A 85 15.30 27.41 -11.71
N GLY A 86 14.09 26.92 -11.98
CA GLY A 86 13.44 26.91 -13.30
C GLY A 86 13.77 25.70 -14.17
N THR A 87 14.67 24.81 -13.73
CA THR A 87 15.05 23.60 -14.48
C THR A 87 13.84 22.69 -14.65
N ILE A 88 13.55 22.30 -15.90
CA ILE A 88 12.50 21.34 -16.22
C ILE A 88 12.98 19.93 -15.84
N VAL A 89 12.20 19.24 -15.03
CA VAL A 89 12.48 17.87 -14.57
C VAL A 89 11.45 16.86 -15.04
N GLU A 90 10.32 17.31 -15.56
CA GLU A 90 9.26 16.43 -16.05
C GLU A 90 8.40 17.19 -17.04
N GLU A 91 7.99 16.53 -18.12
CA GLU A 91 7.10 17.11 -19.12
C GLU A 91 6.33 15.98 -19.81
N GLU A 92 5.01 16.13 -19.84
CA GLU A 92 4.09 15.20 -20.49
C GLU A 92 3.00 16.00 -21.19
N GLU A 93 2.65 15.63 -22.43
CA GLU A 93 1.66 16.36 -23.23
C GLU A 93 0.27 15.74 -23.15
N ASP A 94 0.15 14.41 -23.25
CA ASP A 94 -1.14 13.70 -23.29
C ASP A 94 -1.09 12.44 -22.41
N ILE A 95 -0.69 12.60 -21.15
CA ILE A 95 -0.65 11.49 -20.21
C ILE A 95 -2.06 11.18 -19.70
N LYS A 96 -2.49 9.94 -19.94
CA LYS A 96 -3.78 9.40 -19.46
C LYS A 96 -3.59 8.77 -18.09
N ILE A 97 -4.31 9.26 -17.07
CA ILE A 97 -4.30 8.73 -15.70
C ILE A 97 -5.72 8.38 -15.25
N GLN A 98 -5.86 7.44 -14.33
CA GLN A 98 -7.08 7.29 -13.54
C GLN A 98 -6.92 8.04 -12.23
N LEU A 99 -7.83 8.98 -11.97
CA LEU A 99 -7.74 9.86 -10.83
C LEU A 99 -7.87 9.09 -9.51
N GLY A 100 -6.90 9.25 -8.61
CA GLY A 100 -6.89 8.55 -7.33
C GLY A 100 -6.14 7.21 -7.34
N ASP A 101 -5.67 6.76 -8.51
CA ASP A 101 -4.89 5.52 -8.65
C ASP A 101 -3.37 5.74 -8.47
N MET A 102 -2.96 6.98 -8.21
CA MET A 102 -1.57 7.39 -7.96
C MET A 102 -0.62 7.02 -9.12
N GLU A 103 -1.11 7.19 -10.35
CA GLU A 103 -0.33 7.00 -11.59
C GLU A 103 0.69 8.12 -11.83
N VAL A 104 0.50 9.26 -11.17
CA VAL A 104 1.45 10.39 -11.06
C VAL A 104 1.88 10.59 -9.61
N ILE A 105 2.64 11.65 -9.32
CA ILE A 105 2.95 12.02 -7.94
C ILE A 105 1.66 12.39 -7.17
N GLN A 106 1.66 12.20 -5.85
CA GLN A 106 0.47 12.42 -5.02
C GLN A 106 -0.06 13.86 -5.09
N GLY A 107 0.86 14.85 -5.20
CA GLY A 107 0.48 16.25 -5.30
C GLY A 107 -0.37 16.56 -6.54
N LEU A 108 -0.01 15.98 -7.69
CA LEU A 108 -0.81 16.13 -8.91
C LEU A 108 -2.13 15.39 -8.83
N ASP A 109 -2.13 14.16 -8.32
CA ASP A 109 -3.34 13.35 -8.17
C ASP A 109 -4.38 14.04 -7.26
N LEU A 110 -3.93 14.72 -6.21
CA LEU A 110 -4.80 15.52 -5.34
C LEU A 110 -5.23 16.85 -5.99
N ALA A 111 -4.33 17.52 -6.72
CA ALA A 111 -4.64 18.81 -7.34
C ALA A 111 -5.63 18.68 -8.50
N VAL A 112 -5.51 17.62 -9.32
CA VAL A 112 -6.40 17.36 -10.46
C VAL A 112 -7.85 17.13 -10.02
N ALA A 113 -8.07 16.53 -8.84
CA ALA A 113 -9.42 16.38 -8.27
C ALA A 113 -10.12 17.72 -8.00
N LEU A 114 -9.37 18.82 -7.93
CA LEU A 114 -9.88 20.17 -7.74
C LEU A 114 -9.86 21.00 -9.02
N MET A 115 -9.51 20.42 -10.17
CA MET A 115 -9.46 21.12 -11.46
C MET A 115 -10.74 20.89 -12.26
N ASP A 116 -11.19 21.93 -12.92
CA ASP A 116 -12.25 21.84 -13.92
C ASP A 116 -11.68 21.46 -15.31
N LEU A 117 -12.51 20.90 -16.18
CA LEU A 117 -12.16 20.55 -17.55
C LEU A 117 -11.65 21.79 -18.31
N GLU A 118 -10.54 21.64 -19.03
CA GLU A 118 -9.82 22.71 -19.74
C GLU A 118 -9.16 23.77 -18.83
N GLU A 119 -9.16 23.58 -17.51
CA GLU A 119 -8.46 24.45 -16.57
C GLU A 119 -6.94 24.34 -16.73
N GLU A 120 -6.25 25.50 -16.67
CA GLU A 120 -4.80 25.59 -16.54
C GLU A 120 -4.46 26.10 -15.15
N ALA A 121 -3.60 25.38 -14.43
CA ALA A 121 -3.21 25.69 -13.07
C ALA A 121 -1.70 25.57 -12.85
N GLU A 122 -1.22 26.32 -11.86
CA GLU A 122 0.09 26.17 -11.26
C GLU A 122 -0.06 25.43 -9.93
N VAL A 123 0.70 24.36 -9.74
CA VAL A 123 0.66 23.52 -8.53
C VAL A 123 2.04 23.46 -7.92
N GLU A 124 2.18 24.00 -6.71
CA GLU A 124 3.39 23.89 -5.92
C GLU A 124 3.30 22.73 -4.95
N THR A 125 4.29 21.84 -5.03
CA THR A 125 4.33 20.61 -4.23
C THR A 125 5.58 20.57 -3.36
N ALA A 126 5.41 20.32 -2.07
CA ALA A 126 6.51 19.91 -1.22
C ALA A 126 6.99 18.50 -1.60
N SER A 127 8.26 18.21 -1.33
CA SER A 127 8.90 16.95 -1.72
C SER A 127 8.11 15.71 -1.32
N ARG A 128 7.52 15.68 -0.11
CA ARG A 128 6.70 14.55 0.39
C ARG A 128 5.49 14.19 -0.47
N PHE A 129 4.98 15.12 -1.29
CA PHE A 129 3.88 14.89 -2.23
C PHE A 129 4.38 14.69 -3.67
N ALA A 130 5.70 14.77 -3.88
CA ALA A 130 6.39 14.57 -5.15
C ALA A 130 7.37 13.39 -5.05
N TYR A 131 8.68 13.66 -5.06
CA TYR A 131 9.74 12.65 -5.10
C TYR A 131 10.44 12.41 -3.74
N GLY A 132 9.93 13.01 -2.67
CA GLY A 132 10.32 12.76 -1.28
C GLY A 132 11.82 12.91 -1.01
N SER A 133 12.27 12.22 0.05
CA SER A 133 13.67 12.18 0.49
C SER A 133 14.58 11.35 -0.42
N LEU A 134 14.01 10.58 -1.35
CA LEU A 134 14.78 9.80 -2.32
C LEU A 134 15.10 10.58 -3.61
N GLY A 135 14.31 11.61 -3.93
CA GLY A 135 14.39 12.29 -5.22
C GLY A 135 14.12 11.35 -6.40
N ARG A 136 14.71 11.66 -7.55
CA ARG A 136 14.68 10.84 -8.77
C ARG A 136 16.00 10.99 -9.50
N LYS A 137 16.65 9.87 -9.83
CA LYS A 137 17.87 9.89 -10.66
C LYS A 137 17.57 10.52 -12.03
N ALA A 138 18.62 11.06 -12.66
CA ALA A 138 18.52 11.55 -14.03
C ALA A 138 18.02 10.45 -14.97
N THR A 139 17.17 10.83 -15.91
CA THR A 139 16.68 9.96 -16.99
C THR A 139 17.35 10.38 -18.31
N ALA A 140 17.04 9.69 -19.40
CA ALA A 140 17.54 10.08 -20.72
C ALA A 140 17.05 11.48 -21.14
N SER A 141 15.86 11.88 -20.68
CA SER A 141 15.20 13.12 -21.10
C SER A 141 15.30 14.25 -20.08
N PHE A 142 15.51 13.94 -18.79
CA PHE A 142 15.41 14.92 -17.71
C PHE A 142 16.52 14.77 -16.68
N PRO A 143 16.96 15.88 -16.05
CA PRO A 143 17.99 15.85 -15.03
C PRO A 143 17.51 15.18 -13.74
N GLU A 144 18.46 14.99 -12.82
CA GLU A 144 18.19 14.48 -11.48
C GLU A 144 17.32 15.45 -10.67
N ILE A 145 16.37 14.88 -9.93
CA ILE A 145 15.62 15.57 -8.89
C ILE A 145 16.30 15.21 -7.57
N ARG A 146 16.87 16.20 -6.89
CA ARG A 146 17.54 16.00 -5.61
C ARG A 146 16.55 15.54 -4.53
N PRO A 147 17.02 14.80 -3.50
CA PRO A 147 16.27 14.58 -2.27
C PRO A 147 15.63 15.87 -1.74
N ASP A 148 14.39 15.76 -1.29
CA ASP A 148 13.64 16.83 -0.63
C ASP A 148 13.40 18.09 -1.50
N ALA A 149 13.60 17.99 -2.81
CA ALA A 149 13.30 19.07 -3.74
C ALA A 149 11.79 19.36 -3.81
N LYS A 150 11.44 20.64 -3.78
CA LYS A 150 10.11 21.13 -4.15
C LYS A 150 10.00 21.20 -5.67
N ILE A 151 8.79 20.99 -6.17
CA ILE A 151 8.51 21.05 -7.60
C ILE A 151 7.25 21.84 -7.82
N THR A 152 7.32 22.76 -8.78
CA THR A 152 6.19 23.54 -9.29
C THR A 152 5.78 22.95 -10.64
N TYR A 153 4.51 22.62 -10.79
CA TYR A 153 3.94 22.11 -12.02
C TYR A 153 3.04 23.15 -12.66
N ASN A 154 3.18 23.35 -13.96
CA ASN A 154 2.13 23.92 -14.78
C ASN A 154 1.33 22.74 -15.35
N ILE A 155 0.03 22.66 -15.10
CA ILE A 155 -0.84 21.55 -15.48
C ILE A 155 -2.08 22.05 -16.21
N VAL A 156 -2.52 21.29 -17.21
CA VAL A 156 -3.77 21.49 -17.94
C VAL A 156 -4.58 20.19 -17.91
N LEU A 157 -5.83 20.26 -17.46
CA LEU A 157 -6.78 19.14 -17.54
C LEU A 157 -7.47 19.15 -18.92
N LYS A 158 -7.02 18.30 -19.84
CA LYS A 158 -7.48 18.34 -21.25
C LYS A 158 -8.83 17.66 -21.47
N SER A 159 -9.02 16.50 -20.87
CA SER A 159 -10.26 15.73 -21.01
C SER A 159 -10.53 14.89 -19.76
N ILE A 160 -11.81 14.55 -19.58
CA ILE A 160 -12.33 13.68 -18.53
C ILE A 160 -13.24 12.67 -19.22
N GLU A 161 -12.99 11.39 -18.96
CA GLU A 161 -13.82 10.27 -19.38
C GLU A 161 -14.22 9.50 -18.12
N PHE A 162 -15.43 8.95 -18.07
CA PHE A 162 -15.85 8.12 -16.93
C PHE A 162 -14.97 6.87 -16.78
N GLU A 163 -14.88 6.34 -15.55
CA GLU A 163 -14.25 5.05 -15.34
C GLU A 163 -14.88 4.00 -16.28
N PRO A 164 -14.07 3.28 -17.09
CA PRO A 164 -14.60 2.26 -17.96
C PRO A 164 -15.14 1.09 -17.14
N ASP A 165 -16.31 0.58 -17.52
CA ASP A 165 -16.81 -0.70 -17.01
C ASP A 165 -15.82 -1.81 -17.43
N ILE A 166 -15.23 -2.50 -16.45
CA ILE A 166 -14.21 -3.53 -16.67
C ILE A 166 -14.77 -4.67 -17.53
N ASP A 167 -16.06 -4.96 -17.42
CA ASP A 167 -16.72 -6.03 -18.17
C ASP A 167 -17.01 -5.64 -19.63
N GLU A 168 -16.93 -4.35 -19.97
CA GLU A 168 -17.04 -3.85 -21.34
C GLU A 168 -15.68 -3.78 -22.06
N LEU A 169 -14.59 -3.89 -21.31
CA LEU A 169 -13.24 -3.84 -21.87
C LEU A 169 -12.85 -5.19 -22.50
N GLU A 170 -12.18 -5.11 -23.65
CA GLU A 170 -11.51 -6.28 -24.22
C GLU A 170 -10.45 -6.83 -23.25
N TYR A 171 -10.28 -8.15 -23.20
CA TYR A 171 -9.29 -8.82 -22.35
C TYR A 171 -7.87 -8.32 -22.59
N SER A 172 -7.53 -7.99 -23.85
CA SER A 172 -6.23 -7.40 -24.20
C SER A 172 -6.04 -6.02 -23.56
N GLU A 173 -7.10 -5.22 -23.47
CA GLU A 173 -7.06 -3.89 -22.88
C GLU A 173 -7.02 -3.97 -21.36
N ARG A 174 -7.80 -4.86 -20.76
CA ARG A 174 -7.71 -5.21 -19.33
C ARG A 174 -6.29 -5.60 -18.94
N GLN A 175 -5.65 -6.44 -19.75
CA GLN A 175 -4.27 -6.87 -19.51
C GLN A 175 -3.29 -5.69 -19.55
N LYS A 176 -3.41 -4.78 -20.52
CA LYS A 176 -2.56 -3.58 -20.62
C LYS A 176 -2.75 -2.67 -19.43
N ILE A 177 -3.99 -2.35 -19.07
CA ILE A 177 -4.31 -1.47 -17.93
C ILE A 177 -3.80 -2.08 -16.62
N GLY A 178 -4.08 -3.36 -16.38
CA GLY A 178 -3.60 -4.08 -15.20
C GLY A 178 -2.08 -4.10 -15.09
N ASN A 179 -1.37 -4.32 -16.21
CA ASN A 179 0.10 -4.28 -16.23
C ASN A 179 0.66 -2.88 -16.04
N LYS A 180 0.06 -1.84 -16.62
CA LYS A 180 0.45 -0.44 -16.38
C LYS A 180 0.38 -0.11 -14.89
N LYS A 181 -0.70 -0.51 -14.22
CA LYS A 181 -0.89 -0.34 -12.77
C LYS A 181 0.10 -1.16 -11.95
N ARG A 182 0.40 -2.39 -12.36
CA ARG A 182 1.46 -3.21 -11.75
C ARG A 182 2.83 -2.52 -11.83
N GLU A 183 3.17 -1.94 -12.98
CA GLU A 183 4.45 -1.24 -13.17
C GLU A 183 4.52 0.03 -12.34
N ARG A 184 3.42 0.76 -12.23
CA ARG A 184 3.33 1.89 -11.29
C ARG A 184 3.50 1.44 -9.83
N GLY A 185 2.88 0.34 -9.44
CA GLY A 185 3.06 -0.24 -8.11
C GLY A 185 4.52 -0.64 -7.84
N ASN A 186 5.22 -1.18 -8.86
CA ASN A 186 6.65 -1.49 -8.75
C ASN A 186 7.48 -0.24 -8.52
N TRP A 187 7.14 0.86 -9.20
CA TRP A 187 7.81 2.14 -9.05
C TRP A 187 7.68 2.68 -7.61
N TRP A 188 6.47 2.67 -7.04
CA TRP A 188 6.25 3.06 -5.64
C TRP A 188 6.95 2.11 -4.65
N PHE A 189 6.91 0.81 -4.90
CA PHE A 189 7.55 -0.19 -4.04
C PHE A 189 9.08 -0.03 -3.98
N ALA A 190 9.71 0.30 -5.12
CA ALA A 190 11.15 0.56 -5.20
C ALA A 190 11.58 1.79 -4.36
N ARG A 191 10.64 2.68 -4.05
CA ARG A 191 10.82 3.91 -3.26
C ARG A 191 10.46 3.74 -1.79
N ASP A 192 10.19 2.50 -1.36
CA ASP A 192 9.70 2.18 -0.01
C ASP A 192 8.29 2.70 0.33
N GLU A 193 7.56 3.20 -0.66
CA GLU A 193 6.18 3.68 -0.49
C GLU A 193 5.20 2.52 -0.63
N CYS A 194 5.23 1.61 0.35
CA CYS A 194 4.56 0.32 0.25
C CYS A 194 3.03 0.44 0.27
N THR A 195 2.46 1.43 0.94
CA THR A 195 1.00 1.68 0.96
C THR A 195 0.48 2.11 -0.41
N LEU A 196 1.21 3.00 -1.09
CA LEU A 196 0.88 3.46 -2.45
C LEU A 196 1.04 2.30 -3.44
N ALA A 197 2.10 1.50 -3.30
CA ALA A 197 2.30 0.30 -4.10
C ALA A 197 1.14 -0.71 -3.92
N ILE A 198 0.71 -0.97 -2.69
CA ILE A 198 -0.43 -1.86 -2.38
C ILE A 198 -1.69 -1.39 -3.12
N HIS A 199 -1.96 -0.08 -3.13
CA HIS A 199 -3.12 0.46 -3.83
C HIS A 199 -3.03 0.21 -5.35
N CYS A 200 -1.91 0.54 -5.99
CA CYS A 200 -1.74 0.27 -7.43
C CYS A 200 -1.85 -1.22 -7.77
N TYR A 201 -1.34 -2.11 -6.92
CA TYR A 201 -1.49 -3.56 -7.13
C TYR A 201 -2.93 -4.05 -6.94
N ARG A 202 -3.70 -3.47 -6.01
CA ARG A 202 -5.13 -3.79 -5.86
C ARG A 202 -5.91 -3.39 -7.10
N ARG A 203 -5.72 -2.16 -7.56
CA ARG A 203 -6.32 -1.67 -8.81
C ARG A 203 -5.89 -2.51 -10.00
N ALA A 204 -4.62 -2.91 -10.08
CA ALA A 204 -4.17 -3.85 -11.12
C ALA A 204 -4.93 -5.18 -11.11
N LEU A 205 -5.22 -5.75 -9.92
CA LEU A 205 -5.97 -7.00 -9.80
C LEU A 205 -7.43 -6.87 -10.20
N GLU A 206 -8.05 -5.71 -10.07
CA GLU A 206 -9.43 -5.50 -10.53
C GLU A 206 -9.54 -5.71 -12.05
N TYR A 207 -8.54 -5.26 -12.82
CA TYR A 207 -8.51 -5.50 -14.27
C TYR A 207 -8.07 -6.92 -14.65
N LEU A 208 -7.14 -7.52 -13.88
CA LEU A 208 -6.52 -8.82 -14.23
C LEU A 208 -7.26 -10.04 -13.67
N SER A 209 -8.06 -9.88 -12.63
CA SER A 209 -8.82 -11.00 -12.06
C SER A 209 -10.07 -11.23 -12.91
N PRO A 210 -10.47 -12.49 -13.15
CA PRO A 210 -11.79 -12.77 -13.71
C PRO A 210 -12.85 -12.12 -12.82
N SER A 211 -13.82 -11.45 -13.43
CA SER A 211 -14.88 -10.73 -12.71
C SER A 211 -15.59 -11.70 -11.75
N ASN A 212 -15.75 -11.32 -10.48
CA ASN A 212 -16.29 -12.19 -9.42
C ASN A 212 -17.79 -12.53 -9.60
N ASP A 213 -18.44 -12.04 -10.66
CA ASP A 213 -19.88 -12.19 -10.90
C ASP A 213 -20.29 -13.59 -11.38
N ASP A 214 -19.34 -14.51 -11.55
CA ASP A 214 -19.61 -15.92 -11.85
C ASP A 214 -20.35 -16.66 -10.71
N VAL A 215 -20.53 -16.02 -9.55
CA VAL A 215 -21.28 -16.59 -8.42
C VAL A 215 -22.75 -16.14 -8.39
N MET A 216 -23.15 -15.07 -9.09
CA MET A 216 -24.52 -14.52 -9.04
C MET A 216 -25.05 -13.95 -10.37
N ALA A 217 -24.45 -14.29 -11.52
CA ALA A 217 -25.00 -13.92 -12.83
C ALA A 217 -26.30 -14.70 -13.13
N GLU A 218 -27.41 -14.24 -12.56
CA GLU A 218 -28.72 -14.39 -13.20
C GLU A 218 -28.58 -13.81 -14.61
N LYS A 219 -28.60 -14.72 -15.59
CA LYS A 219 -28.58 -14.50 -17.04
C LYS A 219 -29.08 -13.10 -17.44
N ILE A 220 -28.15 -12.16 -17.61
CA ILE A 220 -28.43 -10.94 -18.38
C ILE A 220 -28.45 -11.36 -19.85
N PRO A 221 -29.59 -11.28 -20.53
CA PRO A 221 -29.67 -11.63 -21.94
C PRO A 221 -29.04 -10.49 -22.76
N GLU A 222 -28.23 -10.85 -23.75
CA GLU A 222 -27.82 -10.00 -24.88
C GLU A 222 -26.68 -8.97 -24.68
N LYS A 223 -25.71 -9.19 -23.78
CA LYS A 223 -24.41 -8.49 -23.95
C LYS A 223 -23.51 -9.36 -24.83
N LYS A 224 -23.06 -8.81 -25.97
CA LYS A 224 -22.13 -9.45 -26.92
C LYS A 224 -20.73 -9.50 -26.31
N VAL A 225 -20.58 -10.20 -25.20
CA VAL A 225 -19.28 -10.50 -24.62
C VAL A 225 -18.66 -11.55 -25.53
N ILE A 226 -17.62 -11.17 -26.26
CA ILE A 226 -16.78 -12.14 -26.95
C ILE A 226 -16.22 -13.03 -25.83
N GLU A 227 -16.59 -14.31 -25.84
CA GLU A 227 -16.07 -15.25 -24.85
C GLU A 227 -14.53 -15.25 -24.93
N PRO A 228 -13.82 -15.09 -23.79
CA PRO A 228 -12.37 -15.06 -23.80
C PRO A 228 -11.83 -16.37 -24.33
N THR A 229 -10.77 -16.31 -25.11
CA THR A 229 -10.00 -17.51 -25.42
C THR A 229 -9.29 -18.00 -24.16
N ASP A 230 -9.09 -19.32 -24.05
CA ASP A 230 -8.29 -19.92 -22.97
C ASP A 230 -6.91 -19.27 -22.84
N ALA A 231 -6.32 -18.85 -23.97
CA ALA A 231 -5.03 -18.18 -24.00
C ALA A 231 -5.06 -16.79 -23.36
N GLU A 232 -6.11 -16.00 -23.58
CA GLU A 232 -6.28 -14.68 -22.96
C GLU A 232 -6.53 -14.80 -21.46
N LEU A 233 -7.40 -15.74 -21.06
CA LEU A 233 -7.66 -15.99 -19.64
C LEU A 233 -6.41 -16.47 -18.91
N GLN A 234 -5.62 -17.34 -19.54
CA GLN A 234 -4.34 -17.79 -19.01
C GLN A 234 -3.34 -16.63 -18.88
N ALA A 235 -3.26 -15.74 -19.87
CA ALA A 235 -2.37 -14.59 -19.84
C ALA A 235 -2.72 -13.61 -18.70
N LEU A 236 -4.02 -13.34 -18.51
CA LEU A 236 -4.50 -12.53 -17.38
C LEU A 236 -4.19 -13.18 -16.04
N LEU A 237 -4.42 -14.49 -15.91
CA LEU A 237 -4.10 -15.23 -14.69
C LEU A 237 -2.61 -15.16 -14.38
N GLU A 238 -1.74 -15.34 -15.37
CA GLU A 238 -0.29 -15.26 -15.18
C GLU A 238 0.16 -13.87 -14.69
N ASP A 239 -0.43 -12.81 -15.24
CA ASP A 239 -0.16 -11.44 -14.80
C ASP A 239 -0.74 -11.17 -13.41
N ALA A 240 -1.95 -11.63 -13.11
CA ALA A 240 -2.55 -11.55 -11.77
C ALA A 240 -1.67 -12.25 -10.72
N LEU A 241 -1.07 -13.40 -11.05
CA LEU A 241 -0.15 -14.12 -10.15
C LEU A 241 1.16 -13.34 -9.91
N LYS A 242 1.66 -12.60 -10.92
CA LYS A 242 2.78 -11.67 -10.72
C LYS A 242 2.38 -10.53 -9.79
N VAL A 243 1.18 -9.96 -9.96
CA VAL A 243 0.66 -8.89 -9.11
C VAL A 243 0.46 -9.36 -7.68
N HIS A 244 -0.17 -10.51 -7.44
CA HIS A 244 -0.33 -11.07 -6.08
C HIS A 244 1.02 -11.29 -5.39
N ASN A 245 2.04 -11.72 -6.13
CA ASN A 245 3.39 -11.86 -5.61
C ASN A 245 4.00 -10.51 -5.19
N ASN A 246 3.80 -9.45 -5.97
CA ASN A 246 4.30 -8.11 -5.66
C ASN A 246 3.49 -7.47 -4.51
N LEU A 247 2.17 -7.65 -4.52
CA LEU A 247 1.26 -7.23 -3.45
C LEU A 247 1.65 -7.88 -2.12
N ALA A 248 1.90 -9.19 -2.10
CA ALA A 248 2.39 -9.89 -0.92
C ALA A 248 3.72 -9.33 -0.39
N ALA A 249 4.63 -8.94 -1.30
CA ALA A 249 5.90 -8.33 -0.90
C ALA A 249 5.69 -6.95 -0.25
N ALA A 250 4.81 -6.12 -0.82
CA ALA A 250 4.47 -4.81 -0.27
C ALA A 250 3.72 -4.92 1.08
N GLN A 251 2.75 -5.83 1.18
CA GLN A 251 2.02 -6.11 2.41
C GLN A 251 2.93 -6.64 3.52
N LEU A 252 3.88 -7.54 3.18
CA LEU A 252 4.89 -8.02 4.13
C LEU A 252 5.77 -6.88 4.65
N LYS A 253 6.13 -5.92 3.79
CA LYS A 253 6.94 -4.75 4.16
C LYS A 253 6.17 -3.76 5.02
N CYS A 254 4.86 -3.63 4.83
CA CYS A 254 3.94 -2.89 5.71
C CYS A 254 3.49 -3.67 6.96
N GLU A 255 4.07 -4.83 7.25
CA GLU A 255 3.68 -5.70 8.38
C GLU A 255 2.20 -6.14 8.39
N ALA A 256 1.53 -6.05 7.24
CA ALA A 256 0.16 -6.51 7.04
C ALA A 256 0.13 -8.04 6.80
N TYR A 257 0.58 -8.82 7.78
CA TYR A 257 0.88 -10.25 7.64
C TYR A 257 -0.31 -11.10 7.19
N ASP A 258 -1.51 -10.87 7.72
CA ASP A 258 -2.69 -11.64 7.34
C ASP A 258 -3.14 -11.37 5.90
N ALA A 259 -3.06 -10.11 5.46
CA ALA A 259 -3.33 -9.76 4.07
C ALA A 259 -2.26 -10.34 3.13
N ALA A 260 -0.98 -10.28 3.54
CA ALA A 260 0.12 -10.89 2.80
C ALA A 260 -0.06 -12.40 2.64
N LEU A 261 -0.50 -13.10 3.68
CA LEU A 261 -0.74 -14.53 3.65
C LEU A 261 -1.82 -14.89 2.63
N LYS A 262 -2.95 -14.18 2.61
CA LYS A 262 -4.01 -14.35 1.59
C LYS A 262 -3.48 -14.15 0.16
N SER A 263 -2.70 -13.08 -0.07
CA SER A 263 -2.10 -12.81 -1.37
C SER A 263 -1.16 -13.94 -1.82
N VAL A 264 -0.37 -14.50 -0.90
CA VAL A 264 0.53 -15.62 -1.20
C VAL A 264 -0.24 -16.92 -1.45
N GLU A 265 -1.32 -17.16 -0.72
CA GLU A 265 -2.17 -18.35 -0.91
C GLU A 265 -2.87 -18.34 -2.27
N ASN A 266 -3.31 -17.19 -2.75
CA ASN A 266 -3.83 -17.06 -4.13
C ASN A 266 -2.79 -17.52 -5.16
N VAL A 267 -1.51 -17.18 -4.96
CA VAL A 267 -0.43 -17.65 -5.84
C VAL A 267 -0.21 -19.14 -5.71
N LEU A 268 -0.12 -19.67 -4.49
CA LEU A 268 0.19 -21.08 -4.23
C LEU A 268 -0.94 -22.02 -4.64
N ARG A 269 -2.20 -21.55 -4.68
CA ARG A 269 -3.35 -22.31 -5.19
C ARG A 269 -3.17 -22.66 -6.67
N CYS A 270 -2.64 -21.73 -7.47
CA CYS A 270 -2.40 -21.93 -8.90
C CYS A 270 -0.99 -22.49 -9.19
N GLN A 271 0.01 -22.05 -8.41
CA GLN A 271 1.42 -22.44 -8.57
C GLN A 271 2.00 -22.96 -7.24
N PRO A 272 1.71 -24.21 -6.83
CA PRO A 272 2.15 -24.73 -5.54
C PRO A 272 3.67 -24.78 -5.35
N ARG A 273 4.42 -24.80 -6.46
CA ARG A 273 5.89 -24.83 -6.49
C ARG A 273 6.53 -23.45 -6.71
N ASN A 274 5.78 -22.36 -6.60
CA ASN A 274 6.34 -21.02 -6.77
C ASN A 274 7.27 -20.67 -5.60
N VAL A 275 8.58 -20.62 -5.86
CA VAL A 275 9.61 -20.41 -4.84
C VAL A 275 9.49 -19.05 -4.16
N LYS A 276 9.17 -17.98 -4.92
CA LYS A 276 8.98 -16.63 -4.35
C LYS A 276 7.80 -16.59 -3.39
N ALA A 277 6.70 -17.23 -3.74
CA ALA A 277 5.50 -17.33 -2.90
C ALA A 277 5.78 -18.17 -1.64
N LEU A 278 6.39 -19.35 -1.77
CA LEU A 278 6.78 -20.20 -0.63
C LEU A 278 7.74 -19.47 0.33
N PHE A 279 8.74 -18.76 -0.22
CA PHE A 279 9.66 -17.97 0.59
C PHE A 279 8.93 -16.86 1.37
N ARG A 280 8.03 -16.13 0.70
CA ARG A 280 7.21 -15.09 1.35
C ARG A 280 6.30 -15.68 2.42
N LYS A 281 5.59 -16.79 2.16
CA LYS A 281 4.77 -17.50 3.16
C LYS A 281 5.61 -17.87 4.37
N GLY A 282 6.79 -18.44 4.16
CA GLY A 282 7.74 -18.78 5.22
C GLY A 282 8.13 -17.58 6.08
N LYS A 283 8.46 -16.43 5.46
CA LYS A 283 8.76 -15.19 6.19
C LYS A 283 7.56 -14.64 6.95
N ILE A 284 6.37 -14.65 6.35
CA ILE A 284 5.14 -14.19 7.00
C ILE A 284 4.86 -15.04 8.25
N LEU A 285 4.90 -16.36 8.14
CA LEU A 285 4.71 -17.29 9.26
C LEU A 285 5.80 -17.10 10.34
N HIS A 286 7.04 -16.83 9.93
CA HIS A 286 8.11 -16.50 10.88
C HIS A 286 7.77 -15.27 11.70
N TYR A 287 7.34 -14.17 11.07
CA TYR A 287 6.96 -12.94 11.78
C TYR A 287 5.70 -13.11 12.64
N LYS A 288 4.75 -13.96 12.22
CA LYS A 288 3.59 -14.34 13.04
C LYS A 288 3.92 -15.22 14.25
N GLY A 289 5.14 -15.74 14.36
CA GLY A 289 5.56 -16.62 15.45
C GLY A 289 5.34 -18.11 15.18
N GLU A 290 4.78 -18.48 14.02
CA GLU A 290 4.50 -19.85 13.60
C GLU A 290 5.76 -20.53 13.05
N HIS A 291 6.78 -20.65 13.90
CA HIS A 291 8.14 -21.03 13.49
C HIS A 291 8.25 -22.45 12.92
N ALA A 292 7.42 -23.38 13.38
CA ALA A 292 7.40 -24.75 12.87
C ALA A 292 6.91 -24.81 11.42
N GLU A 293 5.79 -24.13 11.13
CA GLU A 293 5.22 -24.05 9.77
C GLU A 293 6.12 -23.24 8.83
N ALA A 294 6.73 -22.17 9.34
CA ALA A 294 7.73 -21.40 8.61
C ALA A 294 8.92 -22.27 8.18
N CYS A 295 9.47 -23.08 9.10
CA CYS A 295 10.54 -24.04 8.80
C CYS A 295 10.12 -25.04 7.73
N ALA A 296 8.92 -25.62 7.85
CA ALA A 296 8.41 -26.60 6.90
C ALA A 296 8.25 -25.98 5.50
N THR A 297 7.64 -24.80 5.42
CA THR A 297 7.41 -24.07 4.15
C THR A 297 8.72 -23.67 3.48
N LEU A 298 9.68 -23.11 4.22
CA LEU A 298 10.99 -22.76 3.67
C LEU A 298 11.82 -23.98 3.29
N SER A 299 11.63 -25.11 3.99
CA SER A 299 12.27 -26.37 3.61
C SER A 299 11.72 -26.90 2.28
N GLN A 300 10.43 -26.69 1.99
CA GLN A 300 9.87 -26.98 0.66
C GLN A 300 10.49 -26.08 -0.40
N ALA A 301 10.61 -24.77 -0.14
CA ALA A 301 11.26 -23.83 -1.06
C ALA A 301 12.73 -24.21 -1.33
N SER A 302 13.49 -24.58 -0.29
CA SER A 302 14.89 -25.00 -0.39
C SER A 302 15.08 -26.33 -1.14
N LYS A 303 14.06 -27.21 -1.19
CA LYS A 303 14.12 -28.43 -2.02
C LYS A 303 14.03 -28.10 -3.52
N ILE A 304 13.37 -27.00 -3.88
CA ILE A 304 13.22 -26.56 -5.27
C ILE A 304 14.44 -25.75 -5.71
N GLU A 305 14.90 -24.81 -4.87
CA GLU A 305 16.12 -24.03 -5.09
C GLU A 305 17.11 -24.19 -3.92
N PRO A 306 17.98 -25.21 -3.94
CA PRO A 306 18.93 -25.49 -2.86
C PRO A 306 19.97 -24.38 -2.64
N ASP A 307 20.37 -23.68 -3.71
CA ASP A 307 21.46 -22.69 -3.68
C ASP A 307 20.98 -21.27 -3.36
N ASN A 308 19.69 -21.09 -3.08
CA ASN A 308 19.12 -19.79 -2.79
C ASN A 308 19.57 -19.30 -1.40
N LYS A 309 20.54 -18.38 -1.39
CA LYS A 309 21.15 -17.82 -0.17
C LYS A 309 20.11 -17.21 0.79
N ALA A 310 19.07 -16.56 0.28
CA ALA A 310 18.05 -15.94 1.12
C ALA A 310 17.22 -16.98 1.89
N ILE A 311 16.82 -18.06 1.23
CA ILE A 311 16.09 -19.19 1.86
C ILE A 311 16.96 -19.87 2.91
N LEU A 312 18.23 -20.15 2.59
CA LEU A 312 19.16 -20.79 3.51
C LEU A 312 19.44 -19.95 4.77
N GLN A 313 19.59 -18.63 4.60
CA GLN A 313 19.77 -17.69 5.71
C GLN A 313 18.55 -17.67 6.63
N GLU A 314 17.34 -17.56 6.06
CA GLU A 314 16.09 -17.54 6.81
C GLU A 314 15.87 -18.86 7.58
N LEU A 315 16.14 -20.00 6.94
CA LEU A 315 16.10 -21.32 7.59
C LEU A 315 17.10 -21.43 8.75
N SER A 316 18.30 -20.87 8.60
CA SER A 316 19.32 -20.87 9.66
C SER A 316 18.86 -20.06 10.87
N ILE A 317 18.27 -18.89 10.65
CA ILE A 317 17.69 -18.03 11.70
C ILE A 317 16.58 -18.79 12.43
N LEU A 318 15.63 -19.36 11.68
CA LEU A 318 14.51 -20.11 12.22
C LEU A 318 14.93 -21.33 13.02
N LYS A 319 15.86 -22.15 12.51
CA LYS A 319 16.37 -23.34 13.22
C LYS A 319 17.06 -22.98 14.54
N LYS A 320 17.82 -21.88 14.58
CA LYS A 320 18.43 -21.39 15.82
C LYS A 320 17.36 -20.95 16.82
N LYS A 321 16.32 -20.27 16.34
CA LYS A 321 15.21 -19.79 17.17
C LYS A 321 14.40 -20.96 17.74
N THR A 322 13.96 -21.91 16.90
CA THR A 322 13.21 -23.10 17.35
C THR A 322 14.01 -23.96 18.33
N ALA A 323 15.32 -24.14 18.12
CA ALA A 323 16.18 -24.85 19.07
C ALA A 323 16.31 -24.12 20.42
N LYS A 324 16.38 -22.79 20.41
CA LYS A 324 16.39 -21.96 21.62
C LYS A 324 15.06 -22.06 22.36
N ASP A 325 13.94 -21.96 21.65
CA ASP A 325 12.60 -22.03 22.21
C ASP A 325 12.35 -23.41 22.83
N ALA A 326 12.68 -24.50 22.14
CA ALA A 326 12.60 -25.86 22.67
C ALA A 326 13.46 -26.06 23.92
N ARG A 327 14.67 -25.48 23.96
CA ARG A 327 15.54 -25.53 25.16
C ARG A 327 14.93 -24.75 26.33
N TYR A 328 14.36 -23.57 26.05
CA TYR A 328 13.70 -22.76 27.05
C TYR A 328 12.46 -23.47 27.61
N GLU A 329 11.61 -24.00 26.75
CA GLU A 329 10.40 -24.76 27.10
C GLU A 329 10.74 -25.99 27.94
N LYS A 330 11.75 -26.78 27.53
CA LYS A 330 12.25 -27.93 28.31
C LYS A 330 12.72 -27.51 29.71
N ASN A 331 13.42 -26.39 29.81
CA ASN A 331 13.88 -25.88 31.11
C ASN A 331 12.72 -25.39 31.98
N LEU A 332 11.70 -24.77 31.37
CA LEU A 332 10.48 -24.32 32.06
C LEU A 332 9.70 -25.53 32.60
N TYR A 333 9.43 -26.54 31.77
CA TYR A 333 8.78 -27.78 32.23
C TYR A 333 9.58 -28.47 33.33
N ARG A 334 10.91 -28.54 33.21
CA ARG A 334 11.76 -29.13 34.24
C ARG A 334 11.58 -28.43 35.60
N LYS A 335 11.50 -27.09 35.61
CA LYS A 335 11.27 -26.31 36.83
C LYS A 335 9.84 -26.48 37.37
N MET A 336 8.84 -26.45 36.49
CA MET A 336 7.42 -26.59 36.86
C MET A 336 7.10 -27.97 37.44
N LEU A 337 7.75 -29.03 36.94
CA LEU A 337 7.56 -30.40 37.40
C LEU A 337 8.46 -30.77 38.59
N GLY A 338 9.18 -29.81 39.19
CA GLY A 338 10.01 -30.05 40.36
C GLY A 338 11.25 -30.93 40.13
N ALA A 339 11.64 -31.15 38.86
CA ALA A 339 12.84 -31.92 38.53
C ALA A 339 14.09 -31.08 38.85
N THR A 340 14.63 -31.26 40.05
CA THR A 340 15.92 -30.69 40.44
C THR A 340 17.02 -31.21 39.51
N PRO A 341 18.06 -30.41 39.20
CA PRO A 341 19.20 -30.93 38.46
C PRO A 341 19.81 -32.07 39.29
N ASP A 342 19.89 -33.25 38.69
CA ASP A 342 20.52 -34.44 39.26
C ASP A 342 21.99 -34.11 39.50
N ASN A 343 22.31 -33.68 40.72
CA ASN A 343 23.66 -33.36 41.14
C ASN A 343 24.37 -34.70 41.38
N LYS A 344 24.74 -35.39 40.29
CA LYS A 344 25.63 -36.54 40.37
C LYS A 344 26.99 -36.03 40.84
N GLN A 345 27.18 -36.07 42.15
CA GLN A 345 28.48 -36.06 42.80
C GLN A 345 29.31 -37.19 42.18
N ASN A 346 30.18 -36.84 41.23
CA ASN A 346 31.32 -37.68 40.91
C ASN A 346 32.29 -37.59 42.10
N ASN A 347 32.14 -38.56 42.99
CA ASN A 347 33.17 -38.93 43.95
C ASN A 347 34.40 -39.40 43.16
N VAL A 348 35.39 -38.52 43.01
CA VAL A 348 36.76 -38.94 42.70
C VAL A 348 37.62 -38.47 43.85
N GLY A 349 38.25 -39.45 44.50
CA GLY A 349 39.03 -39.30 45.70
C GLY A 349 40.14 -38.26 45.58
N THR A 350 40.30 -37.54 46.67
CA THR A 350 41.36 -36.58 46.95
C THR A 350 42.75 -37.23 46.94
N ALA A 351 43.69 -36.62 46.23
CA ALA A 351 45.09 -36.59 46.62
C ALA A 351 45.57 -35.13 46.66
N SER A 352 46.09 -34.76 47.82
CA SER A 352 46.50 -33.44 48.29
C SER A 352 47.70 -32.88 47.53
N SER A 353 47.71 -31.56 47.25
CA SER A 353 48.86 -30.74 47.64
C SER A 353 48.48 -29.27 47.83
N ASN A 354 49.17 -28.70 48.81
CA ASN A 354 48.93 -27.46 49.55
C ASN A 354 49.54 -26.24 48.82
N LYS A 355 48.87 -25.08 48.81
CA LYS A 355 49.51 -23.73 48.89
C LYS A 355 48.48 -22.62 49.13
N LYS A 356 48.96 -21.60 49.84
CA LYS A 356 48.25 -20.65 50.70
C LYS A 356 47.64 -19.43 49.96
N THR A 357 46.60 -18.89 50.58
CA THR A 357 45.79 -17.64 50.39
C THR A 357 46.61 -16.31 50.43
N PRO A 358 46.07 -15.06 50.20
CA PRO A 358 44.67 -14.63 50.43
C PRO A 358 43.98 -13.54 49.55
N ALA A 359 42.64 -13.70 49.47
CA ALA A 359 41.48 -12.78 49.67
C ALA A 359 41.35 -11.32 49.14
N LYS A 360 40.06 -11.05 48.80
CA LYS A 360 39.27 -9.78 48.66
C LYS A 360 39.07 -9.32 47.21
N LEU A 361 37.85 -9.16 46.68
CA LEU A 361 36.86 -8.17 47.11
C LEU A 361 35.41 -8.54 46.68
N THR A 362 34.47 -8.28 47.58
CA THR A 362 33.00 -8.32 47.47
C THR A 362 32.44 -7.01 46.92
N TRP A 363 31.34 -7.05 46.13
CA TRP A 363 30.28 -6.02 46.15
C TRP A 363 28.89 -6.66 45.94
N SER A 364 28.00 -6.38 46.90
CA SER A 364 26.56 -6.65 47.04
C SER A 364 25.73 -5.76 46.08
N LEU A 365 24.66 -6.24 45.40
CA LEU A 365 23.26 -6.50 45.81
C LEU A 365 22.32 -5.27 45.78
N ALA A 366 21.28 -5.31 44.92
CA ALA A 366 19.94 -4.68 45.04
C ALA A 366 19.07 -5.20 43.88
N GLY A 367 18.07 -6.09 44.07
CA GLY A 367 16.66 -5.82 44.45
C GLY A 367 15.77 -6.14 43.23
N GLY A 368 14.98 -7.23 43.16
CA GLY A 368 13.69 -7.47 43.84
C GLY A 368 12.63 -6.53 43.23
N THR A 369 11.63 -6.93 42.42
CA THR A 369 10.56 -7.92 42.68
C THR A 369 9.85 -8.32 41.36
N LEU A 370 9.54 -9.61 41.16
CA LEU A 370 8.57 -10.09 40.15
C LEU A 370 7.28 -10.52 40.86
N VAL A 371 6.17 -9.86 40.51
CA VAL A 371 4.81 -10.19 40.95
C VAL A 371 4.35 -11.45 40.21
N ALA A 372 4.07 -12.52 40.96
CA ALA A 372 3.41 -13.71 40.47
C ALA A 372 1.89 -13.53 40.61
N VAL A 373 1.17 -13.45 39.49
CA VAL A 373 -0.30 -13.58 39.47
C VAL A 373 -0.62 -15.02 39.11
N ALA A 374 -0.95 -15.81 40.13
CA ALA A 374 -1.68 -17.06 40.01
C ALA A 374 -3.09 -16.82 40.56
N GLY A 375 -4.09 -16.75 39.69
CA GLY A 375 -5.51 -16.68 40.04
C GLY A 375 -6.26 -17.86 39.44
N TRP A 376 -6.33 -18.95 40.21
CA TRP A 376 -7.10 -20.15 39.88
C TRP A 376 -8.39 -20.13 40.71
N ILE A 377 -9.53 -20.27 40.02
CA ILE A 377 -10.76 -20.96 40.46
C ILE A 377 -11.28 -20.60 41.87
N ALA A 378 -12.26 -19.70 41.91
CA ALA A 378 -13.32 -19.69 42.94
C ALA A 378 -14.52 -18.85 42.45
N TYR A 379 -15.31 -19.37 41.52
CA TYR A 379 -16.70 -18.93 41.35
C TYR A 379 -17.59 -20.12 41.02
N ARG A 380 -17.70 -21.03 42.00
CA ARG A 380 -18.82 -21.95 42.10
C ARG A 380 -19.04 -22.22 43.59
N PHE A 381 -20.25 -21.94 44.06
CA PHE A 381 -20.76 -22.08 45.43
C PHE A 381 -20.41 -20.94 46.41
N ALA A 382 -21.25 -19.92 46.46
CA ALA A 382 -22.17 -19.71 47.58
C ALA A 382 -23.05 -18.46 47.32
N SER A 383 -24.35 -18.67 47.53
CA SER A 383 -25.53 -17.79 47.59
C SER A 383 -25.39 -16.27 47.51
#